data_AF-A0A7N9CEN9-F1
#
_entry.id   AF-A0A7N9CEN9-F1
#
_cell.length_a   1.000
_cell.length_b   1.000
_cell.length_c   1.000
_cell.angle_alpha   90.00
_cell.angle_beta   90.00
_cell.angle_gamma   90.00
#
_symmetry.space_group_name_H-M   'P 1'
#
loop_
_entity.id
_entity.type
_entity.pdbx_description
1 polymer ?
#
loop_
_entity_poly.entity_id
_entity_poly.type
_entity_poly.pdbx_seq_one_letter_code
_entity_poly.pdbx_strand_id
1 'polypeptide(L)'
;MCPGGVPVLQEGDQLLNAAGDDGMAGHGRMAGKVSLLRDPLLLLSRAMNTSQVEALGIQMLPGYRDPYHGRPLTKGELGCFLSHYNIWKEVVDRGLQKSLVFEDDLRFEIFFKRRLMNLMRDVEREGLDWDLIYVGRKRMQVEHPEKAVPRVRNLVEADYSYWTLAYVISLQGARKLLAAEPLSKMLPVDEFLPVMFDKHPVSEYKAHFSLRNLHAFSVEPLLIYPTHYTGDDGYVSDTETSVVWNNEHVKTDWDRAKSQKMREQQALSREAKNSDVLQSPLDSAARDEL
;
A
#
# COMPACT_ATOMS: atom_id res chain seq x y z
N MET A 1 -11.68 -31.37 -14.58
CA MET A 1 -13.06 -31.64 -14.14
C MET A 1 -13.26 -30.93 -12.81
N CYS A 2 -14.30 -30.12 -12.71
CA CYS A 2 -14.70 -29.27 -11.57
C CYS A 2 -15.10 -30.15 -10.34
N PRO A 3 -15.31 -29.59 -9.12
CA PRO A 3 -16.31 -28.54 -8.83
C PRO A 3 -15.71 -27.36 -8.03
N GLY A 4 -16.23 -26.13 -8.07
CA GLY A 4 -17.63 -25.72 -8.07
C GLY A 4 -18.05 -25.45 -6.62
N GLY A 5 -18.19 -24.18 -6.23
CA GLY A 5 -18.73 -23.80 -4.92
C GLY A 5 -18.35 -22.37 -4.48
N VAL A 6 -19.10 -21.38 -4.97
CA VAL A 6 -19.17 -20.03 -4.37
C VAL A 6 -20.18 -20.08 -3.22
N PRO A 7 -19.89 -19.50 -2.05
CA PRO A 7 -20.92 -19.01 -1.15
C PRO A 7 -20.98 -17.48 -1.09
N VAL A 8 -22.21 -17.06 -0.81
CA VAL A 8 -22.83 -15.72 -0.83
C VAL A 8 -22.59 -14.95 0.48
N LEU A 9 -22.78 -13.62 0.41
CA LEU A 9 -22.93 -12.63 1.49
C LEU A 9 -23.59 -13.14 2.78
N GLN A 10 -23.03 -12.79 3.95
CA GLN A 10 -23.80 -12.46 5.16
C GLN A 10 -22.95 -11.71 6.21
N GLU A 11 -23.63 -10.89 7.01
CA GLU A 11 -23.09 -10.06 8.10
C GLU A 11 -22.33 -10.89 9.15
N GLY A 12 -21.25 -10.32 9.71
CA GLY A 12 -20.65 -10.89 10.91
C GLY A 12 -19.18 -10.56 11.09
N ASP A 13 -18.85 -10.27 12.33
CA ASP A 13 -17.57 -9.93 12.92
C ASP A 13 -16.53 -11.07 12.78
N GLN A 14 -15.98 -11.31 11.59
CA GLN A 14 -15.01 -12.40 11.38
C GLN A 14 -13.97 -12.03 10.33
N LEU A 15 -12.94 -11.32 10.79
CA LEU A 15 -11.58 -11.35 10.25
C LEU A 15 -10.57 -10.70 11.20
N LEU A 16 -11.07 -9.98 12.20
CA LEU A 16 -10.30 -9.51 13.35
C LEU A 16 -10.10 -10.57 14.44
N ASN A 17 -10.56 -11.82 14.23
CA ASN A 17 -10.38 -12.96 15.15
C ASN A 17 -9.22 -13.88 14.75
N ALA A 18 -8.55 -13.63 13.62
CA ALA A 18 -7.35 -14.38 13.22
C ALA A 18 -6.05 -13.77 13.77
N ALA A 19 -6.10 -12.52 14.24
CA ALA A 19 -5.04 -11.88 15.02
C ALA A 19 -5.52 -11.86 16.48
N GLY A 20 -5.00 -12.79 17.29
CA GLY A 20 -5.52 -13.14 18.62
C GLY A 20 -5.92 -11.95 19.50
N ASP A 21 -7.16 -12.02 20.02
CA ASP A 21 -7.64 -11.19 21.12
C ASP A 21 -7.59 -12.06 22.39
N ASP A 22 -6.67 -11.74 23.30
CA ASP A 22 -6.84 -12.07 24.71
C ASP A 22 -7.21 -10.77 25.45
N GLY A 23 -8.44 -10.76 25.98
CA GLY A 23 -8.74 -10.10 27.25
C GLY A 23 -9.42 -8.72 27.25
N MET A 24 -10.73 -8.76 27.57
CA MET A 24 -11.50 -7.82 28.40
C MET A 24 -12.05 -6.49 27.84
N ALA A 25 -13.34 -6.55 27.52
CA ALA A 25 -14.46 -5.64 27.86
C ALA A 25 -14.20 -4.13 28.11
N GLY A 26 -14.80 -3.31 27.24
CA GLY A 26 -15.08 -1.89 27.50
C GLY A 26 -16.01 -1.30 26.44
N HIS A 27 -17.21 -0.90 26.85
CA HIS A 27 -18.27 -0.38 25.97
C HIS A 27 -17.89 0.96 25.32
N GLY A 28 -17.83 0.96 23.99
CA GLY A 28 -17.81 2.15 23.13
C GLY A 28 -18.10 1.73 21.69
N ARG A 29 -19.37 1.78 21.27
CA ARG A 29 -19.78 1.40 19.90
C ARG A 29 -19.36 2.47 18.91
N MET A 30 -18.22 2.26 18.27
CA MET A 30 -17.90 2.81 16.95
C MET A 30 -17.97 1.63 15.97
N ALA A 31 -19.04 1.56 15.19
CA ALA A 31 -19.26 0.52 14.19
C ALA A 31 -18.33 0.75 12.98
N GLY A 32 -17.08 0.30 13.08
CA GLY A 32 -16.15 0.24 11.95
C GLY A 32 -16.31 -1.08 11.21
N LYS A 33 -16.90 -1.07 10.01
CA LYS A 33 -17.05 -2.26 9.17
C LYS A 33 -15.73 -2.56 8.46
N VAL A 34 -14.91 -3.48 9.00
CA VAL A 34 -13.75 -4.02 8.27
C VAL A 34 -14.26 -5.06 7.28
N SER A 35 -14.34 -4.70 6.01
CA SER A 35 -14.69 -5.64 4.94
C SER A 35 -13.39 -6.19 4.36
N LEU A 36 -13.14 -7.50 4.44
CA LEU A 36 -12.19 -8.10 3.53
C LEU A 36 -12.87 -8.37 2.20
N LEU A 37 -12.32 -7.74 1.19
CA LEU A 37 -12.79 -7.84 -0.17
C LEU A 37 -12.05 -9.01 -0.79
N ARG A 38 -12.71 -10.17 -0.82
CA ARG A 38 -12.32 -11.29 -1.68
C ARG A 38 -13.31 -11.32 -2.85
N ASP A 39 -13.16 -10.38 -3.76
CA ASP A 39 -13.87 -10.42 -5.04
C ASP A 39 -13.06 -11.29 -6.03
N PRO A 40 -13.66 -12.25 -6.75
CA PRO A 40 -12.98 -13.01 -7.81
C PRO A 40 -12.28 -12.16 -8.90
N LEU A 41 -12.54 -10.85 -8.96
CA LEU A 41 -11.81 -9.88 -9.78
C LEU A 41 -10.36 -9.60 -9.32
N LEU A 42 -9.99 -9.90 -8.07
CA LEU A 42 -8.60 -9.81 -7.58
C LEU A 42 -7.65 -10.80 -8.28
N LEU A 43 -8.19 -11.83 -8.93
CA LEU A 43 -7.43 -12.83 -9.70
C LEU A 43 -7.16 -12.41 -11.16
N LEU A 44 -7.65 -11.25 -11.62
CA LEU A 44 -7.48 -10.82 -13.03
C LEU A 44 -6.07 -10.29 -13.37
N SER A 45 -5.25 -9.95 -12.37
CA SER A 45 -3.91 -9.39 -12.57
C SER A 45 -2.92 -10.35 -13.24
N ARG A 46 -3.13 -11.68 -13.11
CA ARG A 46 -2.18 -12.71 -13.57
C ARG A 46 -2.29 -13.10 -15.05
N ALA A 47 -3.29 -12.64 -15.80
CA ALA A 47 -3.51 -13.13 -17.17
C ALA A 47 -4.14 -12.11 -18.14
N MET A 48 -3.88 -10.81 -17.97
CA MET A 48 -4.34 -9.86 -18.99
C MET A 48 -3.48 -9.94 -20.26
N ASN A 49 -4.13 -10.20 -21.39
CA ASN A 49 -3.50 -10.13 -22.71
C ASN A 49 -3.57 -8.71 -23.29
N THR A 50 -2.87 -8.46 -24.39
CA THR A 50 -2.77 -7.13 -25.01
C THR A 50 -4.13 -6.52 -25.37
N SER A 51 -5.10 -7.31 -25.82
CA SER A 51 -6.42 -6.78 -26.20
C SER A 51 -7.25 -6.31 -25.00
N GLN A 52 -7.08 -6.93 -23.83
CA GLN A 52 -7.70 -6.46 -22.59
C GLN A 52 -7.08 -5.14 -22.11
N VAL A 53 -5.77 -4.97 -22.25
CA VAL A 53 -5.07 -3.71 -21.95
C VAL A 53 -5.57 -2.58 -22.83
N GLU A 54 -5.72 -2.83 -24.13
CA GLU A 54 -6.27 -1.87 -25.10
C GLU A 54 -7.73 -1.52 -24.80
N ALA A 55 -8.56 -2.52 -24.48
CA ALA A 55 -9.98 -2.31 -24.16
C ALA A 55 -10.18 -1.44 -22.90
N LEU A 56 -9.24 -1.48 -21.95
CA LEU A 56 -9.25 -0.64 -20.76
C LEU A 56 -8.67 0.77 -20.99
N GLY A 57 -8.21 1.07 -22.20
CA GLY A 57 -7.62 2.37 -22.55
C GLY A 57 -6.30 2.64 -21.83
N ILE A 58 -5.57 1.58 -21.45
CA ILE A 58 -4.37 1.70 -20.65
C ILE A 58 -3.23 2.25 -21.51
N GLN A 59 -2.69 3.39 -21.09
CA GLN A 59 -1.55 4.04 -21.73
C GLN A 59 -0.50 4.34 -20.66
N MET A 60 0.73 3.88 -20.90
CA MET A 60 1.85 4.22 -20.03
C MET A 60 2.14 5.72 -20.09
N LEU A 61 2.49 6.32 -18.95
CA LEU A 61 2.90 7.72 -18.91
C LEU A 61 4.09 7.95 -19.87
N PRO A 62 4.01 8.93 -20.79
CA PRO A 62 5.08 9.19 -21.74
C PRO A 62 6.42 9.48 -21.05
N GLY A 63 7.47 8.75 -21.45
CA GLY A 63 8.81 8.92 -20.88
C GLY A 63 9.05 8.21 -19.55
N TYR A 64 8.05 7.52 -18.99
CA TYR A 64 8.28 6.68 -17.82
C TYR A 64 9.32 5.60 -18.13
N ARG A 65 10.31 5.52 -17.24
CA ARG A 65 11.23 4.40 -17.13
C ARG A 65 11.40 4.07 -15.66
N ASP A 66 11.33 2.79 -15.34
CA ASP A 66 11.65 2.29 -14.02
C ASP A 66 13.00 2.85 -13.56
N PRO A 67 13.07 3.52 -12.39
CA PRO A 67 14.26 4.26 -11.99
C PRO A 67 15.49 3.36 -11.77
N TYR A 68 15.31 2.06 -11.55
CA TYR A 68 16.39 1.11 -11.25
C TYR A 68 16.95 0.39 -12.46
N HIS A 69 16.08 0.03 -13.41
CA HIS A 69 16.43 -0.80 -14.56
C HIS A 69 16.29 -0.05 -15.89
N GLY A 70 15.70 1.15 -15.89
CA GLY A 70 15.47 1.95 -17.10
C GLY A 70 14.45 1.32 -18.06
N ARG A 71 13.67 0.35 -17.60
CA ARG A 71 12.69 -0.39 -18.41
C ARG A 71 11.29 0.24 -18.36
N PRO A 72 10.42 -0.02 -19.33
CA PRO A 72 8.99 0.24 -19.21
C PRO A 72 8.33 -0.60 -18.09
N LEU A 73 7.06 -0.31 -17.83
CA LEU A 73 6.20 -1.07 -16.90
C LEU A 73 6.20 -2.58 -17.24
N THR A 74 6.22 -3.46 -16.24
CA THR A 74 5.96 -4.88 -16.44
C THR A 74 4.46 -5.19 -16.38
N LYS A 75 4.07 -6.39 -16.84
CA LYS A 75 2.71 -6.89 -16.63
C LYS A 75 2.37 -7.09 -15.15
N GLY A 76 3.35 -7.46 -14.33
CA GLY A 76 3.18 -7.63 -12.90
C GLY A 76 2.91 -6.30 -12.19
N GLU A 77 3.66 -5.24 -12.54
CA GLU A 77 3.41 -3.87 -12.04
C GLU A 77 2.04 -3.34 -12.51
N LEU A 78 1.67 -3.62 -13.76
CA LEU A 78 0.33 -3.34 -14.29
C LEU A 78 -0.76 -4.07 -13.48
N GLY A 79 -0.58 -5.36 -13.24
CA GLY A 79 -1.51 -6.19 -12.47
C GLY A 79 -1.67 -5.70 -11.03
N CYS A 80 -0.56 -5.37 -10.36
CA CYS A 80 -0.55 -4.76 -9.02
C CYS A 80 -1.37 -3.47 -9.01
N PHE A 81 -1.08 -2.53 -9.92
CA PHE A 81 -1.82 -1.27 -9.99
C PHE A 81 -3.32 -1.48 -10.17
N LEU A 82 -3.72 -2.39 -11.08
CA LEU A 82 -5.14 -2.64 -11.36
C LEU A 82 -5.87 -3.25 -10.18
N SER A 83 -5.21 -4.07 -9.36
CA SER A 83 -5.77 -4.54 -8.09
C SER A 83 -6.11 -3.36 -7.18
N HIS A 84 -5.19 -2.41 -6.98
CA HIS A 84 -5.45 -1.20 -6.18
C HIS A 84 -6.54 -0.32 -6.81
N TYR A 85 -6.50 -0.10 -8.13
CA TYR A 85 -7.50 0.68 -8.85
C TYR A 85 -8.92 0.11 -8.69
N ASN A 86 -9.08 -1.21 -8.80
CA ASN A 86 -10.37 -1.87 -8.60
C ASN A 86 -10.84 -1.75 -7.15
N ILE A 87 -9.94 -1.83 -6.16
CA ILE A 87 -10.29 -1.57 -4.76
C ILE A 87 -10.77 -0.12 -4.58
N TRP A 88 -10.12 0.87 -5.20
CA TRP A 88 -10.58 2.26 -5.12
C TRP A 88 -11.96 2.44 -5.76
N LYS A 89 -12.22 1.81 -6.91
CA LYS A 89 -13.56 1.79 -7.52
C LYS A 89 -14.59 1.20 -6.58
N GLU A 90 -14.29 0.05 -5.98
CA GLU A 90 -15.21 -0.60 -5.05
C GLU A 90 -15.50 0.24 -3.82
N VAL A 91 -14.48 0.89 -3.23
CA VAL A 91 -14.64 1.84 -2.12
C VAL A 91 -15.64 2.94 -2.50
N VAL A 92 -15.54 3.47 -3.72
CA VAL A 92 -16.45 4.52 -4.22
C VAL A 92 -17.84 3.98 -4.50
N ASP A 93 -17.95 2.87 -5.22
CA ASP A 93 -19.22 2.26 -5.65
C ASP A 93 -20.07 1.82 -4.45
N ARG A 94 -19.42 1.34 -3.39
CA ARG A 94 -20.07 0.90 -2.15
C ARG A 94 -20.19 2.01 -1.09
N GLY A 95 -19.60 3.19 -1.34
CA GLY A 95 -19.59 4.31 -0.39
C GLY A 95 -18.88 4.01 0.93
N LEU A 96 -17.83 3.19 0.92
CA LEU A 96 -17.07 2.81 2.11
C LEU A 96 -16.28 4.01 2.63
N GLN A 97 -16.62 4.49 3.83
CA GLN A 97 -16.02 5.72 4.37
C GLN A 97 -14.51 5.58 4.63
N LYS A 98 -14.09 4.40 5.08
CA LYS A 98 -12.71 4.05 5.42
C LYS A 98 -12.48 2.60 5.04
N SER A 99 -11.33 2.27 4.47
CA SER A 99 -10.97 0.90 4.11
C SER A 99 -9.48 0.67 4.38
N LEU A 100 -9.18 -0.44 5.05
CA LEU A 100 -7.80 -0.92 5.20
C LEU A 100 -7.51 -1.87 4.02
N VAL A 101 -6.49 -1.54 3.25
CA VAL A 101 -5.99 -2.31 2.10
C VAL A 101 -4.63 -2.85 2.47
N PHE A 102 -4.37 -4.13 2.16
CA PHE A 102 -3.08 -4.75 2.42
C PHE A 102 -2.81 -5.94 1.49
N GLU A 103 -1.53 -6.25 1.30
CA GLU A 103 -1.02 -7.38 0.50
C GLU A 103 -1.05 -8.70 1.31
N ASP A 104 -0.91 -9.86 0.67
CA ASP A 104 -1.09 -11.16 1.31
C ASP A 104 0.17 -11.73 2.00
N ASP A 105 1.35 -11.16 1.76
CA ASP A 105 2.67 -11.65 2.18
C ASP A 105 3.34 -10.79 3.29
N LEU A 106 2.54 -10.38 4.26
CA LEU A 106 2.94 -9.48 5.34
C LEU A 106 2.85 -10.10 6.75
N ARG A 107 3.46 -9.41 7.72
CA ARG A 107 3.35 -9.68 9.15
C ARG A 107 2.84 -8.44 9.89
N PHE A 108 1.98 -8.68 10.88
CA PHE A 108 1.43 -7.65 11.74
C PHE A 108 2.26 -7.48 13.01
N GLU A 109 2.37 -6.24 13.48
CA GLU A 109 2.92 -5.93 14.80
C GLU A 109 2.01 -6.38 15.94
N ILE A 110 2.60 -6.56 17.12
CA ILE A 110 1.84 -6.90 18.33
C ILE A 110 0.82 -5.79 18.61
N PHE A 111 -0.40 -6.21 18.97
CA PHE A 111 -1.54 -5.32 19.21
C PHE A 111 -1.93 -4.46 18.00
N PHE A 112 -1.61 -4.87 16.77
CA PHE A 112 -1.94 -4.18 15.51
C PHE A 112 -3.32 -3.52 15.52
N LYS A 113 -4.37 -4.31 15.75
CA LYS A 113 -5.78 -3.87 15.77
C LYS A 113 -5.99 -2.75 16.78
N ARG A 114 -5.56 -2.94 18.02
CA ARG A 114 -5.71 -1.94 19.10
C ARG A 114 -4.97 -0.65 18.75
N ARG A 115 -3.75 -0.75 18.23
CA ARG A 115 -2.91 0.40 17.87
C ARG A 115 -3.51 1.20 16.72
N LEU A 116 -3.93 0.53 15.65
CA LEU A 116 -4.58 1.17 14.50
C LEU A 116 -5.92 1.81 14.91
N MET A 117 -6.75 1.13 15.69
CA MET A 117 -8.03 1.68 16.14
C MET A 117 -7.85 2.91 17.04
N ASN A 118 -6.86 2.90 17.93
CA ASN A 118 -6.56 4.08 18.76
C ASN A 118 -6.11 5.28 17.91
N LEU A 119 -5.22 5.04 16.92
CA LEU A 119 -4.82 6.07 15.96
C LEU A 119 -6.04 6.63 15.21
N MET A 120 -6.91 5.78 14.67
CA MET A 120 -8.08 6.24 13.91
C MET A 120 -9.05 7.06 14.77
N ARG A 121 -9.19 6.75 16.06
CA ARG A 121 -9.97 7.59 17.00
C ARG A 121 -9.31 8.94 17.23
N ASP A 122 -7.98 9.00 17.34
CA ASP A 122 -7.25 10.26 17.49
C ASP A 122 -7.40 11.13 16.22
N VAL A 123 -7.25 10.54 15.03
CA VAL A 123 -7.47 11.18 13.73
C VAL A 123 -8.88 11.79 13.63
N GLU A 124 -9.90 11.04 14.04
CA GLU A 124 -11.29 11.52 14.07
C GLU A 124 -11.51 12.63 15.10
N ARG A 125 -11.01 12.46 16.32
CA ARG A 125 -11.17 13.43 17.42
C ARG A 125 -10.57 14.79 17.06
N GLU A 126 -9.41 14.78 16.42
CA GLU A 126 -8.72 16.00 15.99
C GLU A 126 -9.28 16.58 14.68
N GLY A 127 -10.23 15.91 14.03
CA GLY A 127 -10.82 16.34 12.78
C GLY A 127 -9.79 16.47 11.65
N LEU A 128 -8.76 15.62 11.64
CA LEU A 128 -7.71 15.66 10.64
C LEU A 128 -8.29 15.38 9.25
N ASP A 129 -7.97 16.22 8.28
CA ASP A 129 -8.30 15.98 6.88
C ASP A 129 -7.26 15.04 6.27
N TRP A 130 -7.66 13.81 5.94
CA TRP A 130 -6.78 12.76 5.44
C TRP A 130 -7.44 11.94 4.32
N ASP A 131 -6.61 11.49 3.38
CA ASP A 131 -7.03 10.64 2.27
C ASP A 131 -6.44 9.24 2.36
N LEU A 132 -5.15 9.17 2.73
CA LEU A 132 -4.39 7.92 2.79
C LEU A 132 -3.48 7.92 4.01
N ILE A 133 -3.46 6.82 4.75
CA ILE A 133 -2.53 6.60 5.86
C ILE A 133 -1.79 5.28 5.61
N TYR A 134 -0.49 5.35 5.33
CA TYR A 134 0.35 4.15 5.25
C TYR A 134 0.44 3.47 6.61
N VAL A 135 0.26 2.15 6.61
CA VAL A 135 0.35 1.28 7.79
C VAL A 135 1.54 0.33 7.69
N GLY A 136 1.90 -0.03 6.46
CA GLY A 136 3.15 -0.68 6.09
C GLY A 136 3.65 -0.07 4.78
N ARG A 137 4.89 0.39 4.75
CA ARG A 137 5.55 0.96 3.57
C ARG A 137 7.07 0.91 3.69
N LYS A 138 7.76 1.24 2.61
CA LYS A 138 9.16 1.63 2.59
C LYS A 138 9.29 3.12 2.42
N ARG A 139 9.86 3.78 3.42
CA ARG A 139 10.26 5.17 3.30
C ARG A 139 11.46 5.26 2.35
N MET A 140 11.42 6.17 1.38
CA MET A 140 12.50 6.32 0.39
C MET A 140 13.38 7.55 0.67
N GLN A 141 12.83 8.58 1.30
CA GLN A 141 13.59 9.74 1.78
C GLN A 141 14.07 9.54 3.22
N VAL A 142 15.38 9.52 3.46
CA VAL A 142 16.00 9.28 4.78
C VAL A 142 16.81 10.46 5.32
N GLU A 143 17.07 11.48 4.51
CA GLU A 143 17.98 12.57 4.88
C GLU A 143 17.47 13.44 6.04
N HIS A 144 16.15 13.53 6.20
CA HIS A 144 15.50 14.31 7.26
C HIS A 144 14.32 13.54 7.85
N PRO A 145 14.02 13.64 9.16
CA PRO A 145 12.83 13.01 9.73
C PRO A 145 11.55 13.52 9.06
N GLU A 146 10.53 12.67 8.98
CA GLU A 146 9.19 13.09 8.57
C GLU A 146 8.52 13.90 9.69
N LYS A 147 7.65 14.82 9.29
CA LYS A 147 7.04 15.78 10.21
C LYS A 147 5.88 15.14 10.96
N ALA A 148 5.95 15.14 12.29
CA ALA A 148 4.86 14.66 13.13
C ALA A 148 3.59 15.51 12.96
N VAL A 149 2.43 14.84 12.98
CA VAL A 149 1.12 15.51 12.95
C VAL A 149 0.78 16.01 14.36
N PRO A 150 0.56 17.33 14.56
CA PRO A 150 0.24 17.86 15.87
C PRO A 150 -1.03 17.21 16.45
N ARG A 151 -0.98 16.83 17.73
CA ARG A 151 -2.09 16.25 18.52
C ARG A 151 -2.58 14.86 18.09
N VAL A 152 -2.05 14.28 17.01
CA VAL A 152 -2.27 12.87 16.65
C VAL A 152 -0.99 12.10 16.91
N ARG A 153 -0.99 11.23 17.92
CA ARG A 153 0.20 10.45 18.28
C ARG A 153 0.49 9.42 17.20
N ASN A 154 1.77 9.10 17.00
CA ASN A 154 2.23 8.05 16.10
C ASN A 154 1.79 8.25 14.64
N LEU A 155 1.68 9.51 14.21
CA LEU A 155 1.32 9.87 12.83
C LEU A 155 2.29 10.96 12.31
N VAL A 156 2.77 10.76 11.09
CA VAL A 156 3.65 11.70 10.38
C VAL A 156 3.09 12.02 8.99
N GLU A 157 3.42 13.19 8.45
CA GLU A 157 3.22 13.52 7.03
C GLU A 157 4.08 12.57 6.18
N ALA A 158 3.46 11.84 5.25
CA ALA A 158 4.20 10.88 4.42
C ALA A 158 5.06 11.62 3.39
N ASP A 159 6.30 11.18 3.21
CA ASP A 159 7.16 11.62 2.11
C ASP A 159 7.26 10.54 1.01
N TYR A 160 8.19 10.68 0.06
CA TYR A 160 8.38 9.69 -1.01
C TYR A 160 8.52 8.28 -0.43
N SER A 161 7.60 7.41 -0.87
CA SER A 161 7.35 6.11 -0.26
C SER A 161 7.10 5.07 -1.32
N TYR A 162 7.71 3.92 -1.13
CA TYR A 162 7.50 2.69 -1.90
C TYR A 162 6.80 1.66 -1.04
N TRP A 163 6.45 0.54 -1.67
CA TRP A 163 5.77 -0.58 -1.06
C TRP A 163 4.40 -0.18 -0.52
N THR A 164 3.36 -0.54 -1.25
CA THR A 164 1.97 -0.41 -0.83
C THR A 164 1.49 -1.57 0.06
N LEU A 165 2.38 -2.11 0.92
CA LEU A 165 2.11 -3.30 1.76
C LEU A 165 0.78 -3.18 2.49
N ALA A 166 0.53 -2.02 3.09
CA ALA A 166 -0.76 -1.71 3.68
C ALA A 166 -1.00 -0.21 3.83
N TYR A 167 -2.23 0.22 3.58
CA TYR A 167 -2.69 1.59 3.86
C TYR A 167 -4.18 1.62 4.22
N VAL A 168 -4.58 2.61 5.00
CA VAL A 168 -5.97 3.01 5.14
C VAL A 168 -6.28 4.07 4.10
N ILE A 169 -7.40 3.96 3.40
CA ILE A 169 -7.88 4.97 2.45
C ILE A 169 -9.28 5.44 2.84
N SER A 170 -9.53 6.74 2.69
CA SER A 170 -10.85 7.34 2.87
C SER A 170 -11.65 7.27 1.56
N LEU A 171 -12.99 7.39 1.64
CA LEU A 171 -13.84 7.52 0.46
C LEU A 171 -13.41 8.69 -0.44
N GLN A 172 -13.02 9.81 0.17
CA GLN A 172 -12.53 10.99 -0.54
C GLN A 172 -11.20 10.70 -1.24
N GLY A 173 -10.28 10.04 -0.57
CA GLY A 173 -9.00 9.63 -1.14
C GLY A 173 -9.17 8.75 -2.37
N ALA A 174 -10.04 7.73 -2.29
CA ALA A 174 -10.35 6.86 -3.42
C ALA A 174 -10.93 7.66 -4.61
N ARG A 175 -11.83 8.62 -4.36
CA ARG A 175 -12.37 9.51 -5.40
C ARG A 175 -11.28 10.37 -6.05
N LYS A 176 -10.37 10.95 -5.25
CA LYS A 176 -9.25 11.76 -5.77
C LYS A 176 -8.32 10.93 -6.67
N LEU A 177 -8.00 9.70 -6.27
CA LEU A 177 -7.16 8.80 -7.06
C LEU A 177 -7.80 8.39 -8.39
N LEU A 178 -9.11 8.09 -8.39
CA LEU A 178 -9.84 7.76 -9.61
C LEU A 178 -10.01 8.96 -10.54
N ALA A 179 -10.30 10.14 -9.99
CA ALA A 179 -10.45 11.39 -10.74
C ALA A 179 -9.17 11.85 -11.43
N ALA A 180 -8.01 11.31 -11.03
CA ALA A 180 -6.74 11.55 -11.70
C ALA A 180 -6.63 10.86 -13.07
N GLU A 181 -7.59 9.97 -13.41
CA GLU A 181 -7.62 9.16 -14.63
C GLU A 181 -6.29 8.39 -14.85
N PRO A 182 -5.87 7.56 -13.89
CA PRO A 182 -4.53 6.98 -13.91
C PRO A 182 -4.31 5.98 -15.06
N LEU A 183 -5.36 5.36 -15.58
CA LEU A 183 -5.23 4.34 -16.63
C LEU A 183 -4.69 4.93 -17.94
N SER A 184 -5.01 6.18 -18.28
CA SER A 184 -4.54 6.83 -19.51
C SER A 184 -3.14 7.45 -19.40
N LYS A 185 -2.50 7.35 -18.23
CA LYS A 185 -1.16 7.90 -17.95
C LYS A 185 -0.50 7.12 -16.82
N MET A 186 -0.42 5.83 -17.04
CA MET A 186 -0.13 4.84 -16.03
C MET A 186 1.33 4.89 -15.56
N LEU A 187 1.47 4.84 -14.25
CA LEU A 187 2.71 4.62 -13.50
C LEU A 187 2.48 3.39 -12.60
N PRO A 188 3.55 2.71 -12.13
CA PRO A 188 3.41 1.79 -11.01
C PRO A 188 2.76 2.48 -9.81
N VAL A 189 2.05 1.73 -8.96
CA VAL A 189 1.29 2.32 -7.85
C VAL A 189 2.22 3.08 -6.87
N ASP A 190 3.42 2.56 -6.67
CA ASP A 190 4.49 3.16 -5.85
C ASP A 190 4.99 4.52 -6.37
N GLU A 191 4.85 4.79 -7.67
CA GLU A 191 5.21 6.08 -8.26
C GLU A 191 3.99 7.00 -8.37
N PHE A 192 2.83 6.42 -8.67
CA PHE A 192 1.57 7.16 -8.80
C PHE A 192 1.13 7.80 -7.47
N LEU A 193 1.14 7.06 -6.36
CA LEU A 193 0.67 7.59 -5.08
C LEU A 193 1.50 8.82 -4.66
N PRO A 194 2.86 8.78 -4.64
CA PRO A 194 3.66 9.97 -4.32
C PRO A 194 3.50 11.14 -5.27
N VAL A 195 3.16 10.90 -6.54
CA VAL A 195 2.75 11.97 -7.44
C VAL A 195 1.48 12.63 -6.91
N MET A 196 0.46 11.86 -6.53
CA MET A 196 -0.83 12.38 -6.09
C MET A 196 -0.79 13.16 -4.77
N PHE A 197 0.18 12.89 -3.90
CA PHE A 197 0.45 13.70 -2.69
C PHE A 197 1.65 14.66 -2.82
N ASP A 198 2.08 14.94 -4.05
CA ASP A 198 3.10 15.94 -4.44
C ASP A 198 4.52 15.74 -3.84
N LYS A 199 4.85 14.53 -3.43
CA LYS A 199 6.17 14.17 -2.86
C LYS A 199 7.06 13.37 -3.80
N HIS A 200 6.63 13.14 -5.03
CA HIS A 200 7.47 12.45 -6.02
C HIS A 200 8.69 13.31 -6.44
N PRO A 201 9.91 12.72 -6.53
CA PRO A 201 11.14 13.46 -6.84
C PRO A 201 11.25 13.88 -8.31
N VAL A 202 10.69 13.09 -9.24
CA VAL A 202 10.70 13.39 -10.67
C VAL A 202 9.57 14.36 -11.03
N SER A 203 9.93 15.57 -11.45
CA SER A 203 8.95 16.65 -11.72
C SER A 203 8.19 16.43 -13.02
N GLU A 204 8.82 15.77 -14.00
CA GLU A 204 8.23 15.40 -15.28
C GLU A 204 7.00 14.52 -15.08
N TYR A 205 7.06 13.54 -14.16
CA TYR A 205 5.91 12.68 -13.86
C TYR A 205 4.78 13.48 -13.23
N LYS A 206 5.11 14.37 -12.28
CA LYS A 206 4.12 15.25 -11.62
C LYS A 206 3.43 16.19 -12.60
N ALA A 207 4.10 16.63 -13.67
CA ALA A 207 3.52 17.55 -14.65
C ALA A 207 2.29 16.97 -15.38
N HIS A 208 2.15 15.64 -15.47
CA HIS A 208 0.98 14.98 -16.06
C HIS A 208 -0.25 14.95 -15.14
N PHE A 209 -0.10 15.32 -13.87
CA PHE A 209 -1.15 15.31 -12.86
C PHE A 209 -1.23 16.70 -12.23
N SER A 210 -2.10 17.57 -12.73
CA SER A 210 -2.19 18.96 -12.26
C SER A 210 -2.74 19.06 -10.82
N LEU A 211 -3.73 18.23 -10.48
CA LEU A 211 -4.33 18.18 -9.15
C LEU A 211 -3.69 17.09 -8.29
N ARG A 212 -2.77 17.48 -7.41
CA ARG A 212 -1.99 16.61 -6.50
C ARG A 212 -2.31 16.95 -5.05
N ASN A 213 -3.58 16.76 -4.68
CA ASN A 213 -4.14 17.18 -3.39
C ASN A 213 -4.53 15.99 -2.49
N LEU A 214 -3.86 14.85 -2.67
CA LEU A 214 -4.02 13.71 -1.77
C LEU A 214 -3.29 13.99 -0.46
N HIS A 215 -4.01 14.02 0.65
CA HIS A 215 -3.43 14.18 1.99
C HIS A 215 -2.98 12.81 2.51
N ALA A 216 -1.67 12.55 2.37
CA ALA A 216 -1.05 11.29 2.74
C ALA A 216 -0.25 11.40 4.04
N PHE A 217 -0.48 10.43 4.94
CA PHE A 217 0.22 10.29 6.21
C PHE A 217 0.78 8.87 6.35
N SER A 218 1.59 8.64 7.37
CA SER A 218 2.07 7.32 7.75
C SER A 218 1.98 7.16 9.25
N VAL A 219 1.66 5.95 9.70
CA VAL A 219 1.87 5.58 11.10
C VAL A 219 3.38 5.53 11.39
N GLU A 220 3.76 5.93 12.61
CA GLU A 220 5.14 5.90 13.09
C GLU A 220 5.16 5.47 14.56
N PRO A 221 5.71 4.28 14.90
CA PRO A 221 6.33 3.30 13.99
C PRO A 221 5.28 2.53 13.16
N LEU A 222 5.74 1.86 12.09
CA LEU A 222 4.90 1.00 11.26
C LEU A 222 4.23 -0.11 12.07
N LEU A 223 3.06 -0.54 11.59
CA LEU A 223 2.28 -1.62 12.21
C LEU A 223 2.28 -2.90 11.36
N ILE A 224 2.74 -2.82 10.11
CA ILE A 224 2.82 -3.92 9.15
C ILE A 224 4.19 -3.89 8.48
N TYR A 225 4.79 -5.07 8.35
CA TYR A 225 6.08 -5.29 7.71
C TYR A 225 5.97 -6.45 6.71
N PRO A 226 6.86 -6.54 5.71
CA PRO A 226 6.89 -7.71 4.84
C PRO A 226 7.36 -8.94 5.63
N THR A 227 7.00 -10.13 5.14
CA THR A 227 7.55 -11.39 5.67
C THR A 227 9.01 -11.59 5.29
N HIS A 228 9.40 -11.13 4.09
CA HIS A 228 10.76 -11.18 3.56
C HIS A 228 11.11 -9.83 2.91
N TYR A 229 12.31 -9.33 3.15
CA TYR A 229 12.80 -8.12 2.50
C TYR A 229 13.46 -8.45 1.16
N THR A 230 13.52 -7.45 0.27
CA THR A 230 14.25 -7.59 -1.00
C THR A 230 15.69 -8.01 -0.74
N GLY A 231 16.05 -9.21 -1.22
CA GLY A 231 17.39 -9.79 -1.05
C GLY A 231 17.50 -10.86 0.03
N ASP A 232 16.46 -11.09 0.83
CA ASP A 232 16.41 -12.19 1.78
C ASP A 232 16.29 -13.54 1.05
N ASP A 233 16.82 -14.60 1.69
CA ASP A 233 16.61 -15.97 1.22
C ASP A 233 15.11 -16.29 1.26
N GLY A 234 14.56 -16.76 0.14
CA GLY A 234 13.13 -17.01 -0.02
C GLY A 234 12.31 -15.82 -0.52
N TYR A 235 12.92 -14.64 -0.75
CA TYR A 235 12.23 -13.50 -1.37
C TYR A 235 11.84 -13.81 -2.84
N VAL A 236 10.55 -13.71 -3.14
CA VAL A 236 9.96 -13.85 -4.47
C VAL A 236 9.19 -12.57 -4.78
N SER A 237 9.38 -12.00 -5.98
CA SER A 237 8.61 -10.85 -6.46
C SER A 237 7.94 -11.18 -7.78
N ASP A 238 6.61 -11.17 -7.78
CA ASP A 238 5.78 -11.42 -8.96
C ASP A 238 5.61 -10.15 -9.83
N THR A 239 5.91 -8.96 -9.29
CA THR A 239 5.76 -7.69 -10.02
C THR A 239 6.95 -7.43 -10.95
N GLU A 240 8.18 -7.61 -10.46
CA GLU A 240 9.39 -7.21 -11.17
C GLU A 240 9.95 -8.25 -12.16
N THR A 241 9.51 -9.51 -12.07
CA THR A 241 10.07 -10.65 -12.84
C THR A 241 9.25 -11.04 -14.06
N SER A 242 8.23 -10.25 -14.41
CA SER A 242 7.28 -10.53 -15.49
C SER A 242 7.64 -9.84 -16.82
N VAL A 243 6.97 -10.22 -17.91
CA VAL A 243 7.20 -9.63 -19.26
C VAL A 243 6.78 -8.15 -19.32
N VAL A 244 7.22 -7.44 -20.36
CA VAL A 244 6.83 -6.04 -20.60
C VAL A 244 5.30 -5.92 -20.74
N TRP A 245 4.72 -4.87 -20.16
CA TRP A 245 3.26 -4.67 -20.02
C TRP A 245 2.46 -4.88 -21.32
N ASN A 246 2.97 -4.45 -22.47
CA ASN A 246 2.31 -4.50 -23.77
C ASN A 246 2.91 -5.52 -24.75
N ASN A 247 3.89 -6.32 -24.33
CA ASN A 247 4.54 -7.29 -25.22
C ASN A 247 5.00 -8.54 -24.47
N GLU A 248 4.26 -9.63 -24.66
CA GLU A 248 4.50 -10.93 -24.00
C GLU A 248 5.78 -11.63 -24.46
N HIS A 249 6.32 -11.23 -25.61
CA HIS A 249 7.53 -11.84 -26.18
C HIS A 249 8.82 -11.19 -25.67
N VAL A 250 8.72 -10.03 -24.99
CA VAL A 250 9.86 -9.34 -24.40
C VAL A 250 9.93 -9.68 -22.91
N LYS A 251 10.81 -10.62 -22.58
CA LYS A 251 11.19 -10.86 -21.19
C LYS A 251 12.00 -9.67 -20.69
N THR A 252 11.76 -9.26 -19.46
CA THR A 252 12.67 -8.37 -18.75
C THR A 252 13.83 -9.24 -18.25
N ASP A 253 15.01 -9.12 -18.86
CA ASP A 253 16.20 -9.82 -18.37
C ASP A 253 16.51 -9.34 -16.95
N TRP A 254 16.27 -10.23 -15.99
CA TRP A 254 16.37 -9.96 -14.57
C TRP A 254 17.76 -10.37 -14.09
N ASP A 255 18.74 -9.48 -14.23
CA ASP A 255 20.12 -9.73 -13.78
C ASP A 255 20.41 -8.87 -12.53
N ARG A 256 20.12 -9.43 -11.34
CA ARG A 256 20.28 -8.78 -10.01
C ARG A 256 21.65 -8.10 -9.82
N ALA A 257 22.68 -8.57 -10.52
CA ALA A 257 24.06 -8.13 -10.32
C ALA A 257 24.41 -6.77 -10.94
N LYS A 258 23.59 -6.21 -11.84
CA LYS A 258 24.04 -5.14 -12.75
C LYS A 258 23.58 -3.71 -12.42
N SER A 259 22.61 -3.48 -11.55
CA SER A 259 22.15 -2.10 -11.26
C SER A 259 22.85 -1.48 -10.04
N GLN A 260 23.72 -0.50 -10.29
CA GLN A 260 24.32 0.34 -9.24
C GLN A 260 23.26 1.09 -8.42
N LYS A 261 22.19 1.55 -9.06
CA LYS A 261 21.05 2.21 -8.41
C LYS A 261 20.28 1.30 -7.44
N MET A 262 20.27 -0.01 -7.68
CA MET A 262 19.63 -0.95 -6.76
C MET A 262 20.48 -1.18 -5.49
N ARG A 263 21.81 -1.11 -5.58
CA ARG A 263 22.70 -1.12 -4.40
C ARG A 263 22.52 0.14 -3.55
N GLU A 264 22.37 1.29 -4.21
CA GLU A 264 22.01 2.55 -3.56
C GLU A 264 20.63 2.45 -2.90
N GLN A 265 19.65 1.83 -3.55
CA GLN A 265 18.32 1.57 -2.97
C GLN A 265 18.37 0.58 -1.80
N GLN A 266 19.23 -0.44 -1.82
CA GLN A 266 19.43 -1.35 -0.69
C GLN A 266 20.12 -0.66 0.49
N ALA A 267 21.08 0.24 0.22
CA ALA A 267 21.72 1.06 1.25
C ALA A 267 20.69 2.04 1.87
N LEU A 268 19.98 2.79 1.03
CA LEU A 268 18.85 3.63 1.45
C LEU A 268 17.79 2.79 2.17
N SER A 269 17.51 1.55 1.76
CA SER A 269 16.56 0.66 2.46
C SER A 269 17.02 0.23 3.85
N ARG A 270 18.34 0.09 4.07
CA ARG A 270 18.90 -0.24 5.38
C ARG A 270 18.88 0.97 6.31
N GLU A 271 19.08 2.17 5.76
CA GLU A 271 19.03 3.45 6.48
C GLU A 271 17.58 3.92 6.72
N ALA A 272 16.68 3.66 5.78
CA ALA A 272 15.25 3.96 5.84
C ALA A 272 14.46 2.96 6.69
N LYS A 273 15.16 2.05 7.40
CA LYS A 273 14.50 1.20 8.37
C LYS A 273 13.80 2.12 9.37
N ASN A 274 12.47 2.13 9.30
CA ASN A 274 11.64 2.69 10.35
C ASN A 274 12.13 2.03 11.63
N SER A 275 12.67 2.83 12.55
CA SER A 275 13.38 2.31 13.71
C SER A 275 12.52 1.24 14.38
N ASP A 276 13.00 -0.01 14.42
CA ASP A 276 12.45 -1.00 15.34
C ASP A 276 12.51 -0.37 16.73
N VAL A 277 11.35 -0.14 17.34
CA VAL A 277 11.29 0.48 18.67
C VAL A 277 12.08 -0.39 19.63
N LEU A 278 13.18 0.19 20.12
CA LEU A 278 13.76 -0.10 21.43
C LEU A 278 12.61 -0.36 22.40
N GLN A 279 12.57 -1.58 22.95
CA GLN A 279 11.60 -2.03 23.96
C GLN A 279 11.13 -0.87 24.84
N SER A 280 9.84 -0.57 24.77
CA SER A 280 9.23 0.41 25.67
C SER A 280 9.36 -0.12 27.10
N PRO A 281 9.65 0.71 28.12
CA PRO A 281 9.59 0.29 29.53
C PRO A 281 8.21 -0.24 29.95
N LEU A 282 7.17 -0.03 29.13
CA LEU A 282 5.85 -0.61 29.33
C LEU A 282 5.79 -2.10 28.97
N ASP A 283 6.73 -2.62 28.17
CA ASP A 283 6.77 -4.04 27.79
C ASP A 283 7.35 -4.93 28.91
N SER A 284 8.12 -4.36 29.86
CA SER A 284 8.59 -5.10 31.04
C SER A 284 7.52 -5.25 32.12
N ALA A 285 6.57 -4.31 32.22
CA ALA A 285 5.51 -4.36 33.23
C ALA A 285 4.46 -5.45 32.97
N ALA A 286 4.34 -5.94 31.72
CA ALA A 286 3.42 -7.00 31.35
C ALA A 286 3.97 -8.43 31.60
N ARG A 287 5.22 -8.56 32.07
CA ARG A 287 5.84 -9.86 32.39
C ARG A 287 5.72 -10.28 33.86
N ASP A 288 5.29 -9.37 34.74
CA ASP A 288 5.19 -9.65 36.17
C ASP A 288 3.75 -9.96 36.64
N GLU A 289 2.76 -10.03 35.74
CA GLU A 289 1.35 -10.34 36.07
C GLU A 289 0.69 -11.45 35.21
N LEU A 290 1.47 -12.41 34.68
CA LEU A 290 0.94 -13.65 34.08
C LEU A 290 1.71 -14.88 34.55
#